data_AF-A0ABD2KAD9-F1
#
_entry.id   AF-A0ABD2KAD9-F1
#
_cell.length_a   1.000
_cell.length_b   1.000
_cell.length_c   1.000
_cell.angle_alpha   90.00
_cell.angle_beta   90.00
_cell.angle_gamma   90.00
#
_symmetry.space_group_name_H-M   'P 1'
#
loop_
_entity.id
_entity.type
_entity.pdbx_description
1 polymer ?
#
loop_
_entity_poly.entity_id
_entity_poly.type
_entity_poly.pdbx_seq_one_letter_code
_entity_poly.pdbx_strand_id
1 'polypeptide(L)'
;MLRFIYTADLSGLNGDNAISLFCAAKKFHLSELANACANFPISKLHNVFLAFHHARHFEEKEFALRCLDHIDQNAYSLLKSDAFLKIDTNYLCEILARDHFQAEEITIWNAALRWADEQCRQMGKECSGENRRAMLGPALFQIRFPLIQLEEFPRNIAVSGVLTNDELLGVLLHLALPSVDCSQPPLYPLSFTAKQRNYNVSGTVTLKIDNLSEFGRTTDNTERHSNSVLIREIPWKISASFDTSDTSCPHHRVRRFVDFWLHCDVEEKNKGKKDYTLQKMHNIFHTSSDRKKIFRGLMFMELIQVANKLDNEEDTLTLVADIKITN
;
A
#
# COMPACT_ATOMS: atom_id res chain seq x y z
N MET A 1 13.25 -30.85 13.23
CA MET A 1 13.69 -30.72 14.63
C MET A 1 14.73 -31.75 15.03
N LEU A 2 14.44 -33.07 15.04
CA LEU A 2 15.44 -34.08 15.43
C LEU A 2 16.74 -33.97 14.63
N ARG A 3 16.65 -33.84 13.30
CA ARG A 3 17.82 -33.60 12.44
C ARG A 3 18.68 -32.42 12.92
N PHE A 4 18.07 -31.29 13.27
CA PHE A 4 18.78 -30.14 13.82
C PHE A 4 19.49 -30.47 15.15
N ILE A 5 18.84 -31.20 16.06
CA ILE A 5 19.45 -31.59 17.35
C ILE A 5 20.70 -32.45 17.13
N TYR A 6 20.67 -33.37 16.16
CA TYR A 6 21.78 -34.29 15.92
C TYR A 6 22.88 -33.71 15.02
N THR A 7 22.55 -32.79 14.11
CA THR A 7 23.49 -32.35 13.05
C THR A 7 23.57 -30.84 12.85
N ALA A 8 22.89 -30.02 13.67
CA ALA A 8 22.75 -28.57 13.50
C ALA A 8 22.27 -28.13 12.10
N ASP A 9 21.58 -29.02 11.38
CA ASP A 9 21.19 -28.81 9.98
C ASP A 9 19.79 -28.17 9.86
N LEU A 10 19.73 -27.06 9.12
CA LEU A 10 18.53 -26.26 8.86
C LEU A 10 17.97 -26.42 7.44
N SER A 11 18.56 -27.28 6.59
CA SER A 11 18.15 -27.48 5.18
C SER A 11 16.68 -27.89 4.99
N GLY A 12 16.04 -28.44 6.03
CA GLY A 12 14.63 -28.80 6.01
C GLY A 12 13.66 -27.66 6.35
N LEU A 13 14.14 -26.46 6.73
CA LEU A 13 13.29 -25.32 7.10
C LEU A 13 12.65 -24.69 5.85
N ASN A 14 11.32 -24.60 5.83
CA ASN A 14 10.56 -24.04 4.71
C ASN A 14 9.27 -23.33 5.19
N GLY A 15 8.53 -22.73 4.25
CA GLY A 15 7.34 -21.93 4.54
C GLY A 15 6.20 -22.65 5.24
N ASP A 16 6.10 -23.97 5.04
CA ASP A 16 5.02 -24.80 5.60
C ASP A 16 5.33 -25.24 7.04
N ASN A 17 6.60 -25.47 7.36
CA ASN A 17 7.02 -25.98 8.66
C ASN A 17 7.63 -24.95 9.61
N ALA A 18 8.00 -23.75 9.12
CA ALA A 18 8.71 -22.74 9.90
C ALA A 18 7.99 -22.36 11.19
N ILE A 19 6.66 -22.20 11.16
CA ILE A 19 5.87 -21.78 12.32
C ILE A 19 5.78 -22.92 13.36
N SER A 20 5.47 -24.14 12.90
CA SER A 20 5.40 -25.31 13.77
C SER A 20 6.77 -25.63 14.40
N LEU A 21 7.85 -25.48 13.63
CA LEU A 21 9.22 -25.63 14.13
C LEU A 21 9.60 -24.53 15.11
N PHE A 22 9.22 -23.27 14.86
CA PHE A 22 9.41 -22.18 15.80
C PHE A 22 8.74 -22.48 17.15
N CYS A 23 7.47 -22.92 17.13
CA CYS A 23 6.74 -23.28 18.35
C CYS A 23 7.39 -24.43 19.10
N ALA A 24 7.81 -25.48 18.38
CA ALA A 24 8.53 -26.60 18.99
C ALA A 24 9.88 -26.15 19.57
N ALA A 25 10.66 -25.37 18.82
CA ALA A 25 11.95 -24.87 19.26
C ALA A 25 11.83 -24.02 20.53
N LYS A 26 10.82 -23.15 20.63
CA LYS A 26 10.52 -22.40 21.85
C LYS A 26 10.13 -23.31 23.01
N LYS A 27 9.23 -24.28 22.78
CA LYS A 27 8.78 -25.25 23.80
C LYS A 27 9.91 -26.11 24.36
N PHE A 28 10.89 -26.48 23.54
CA PHE A 28 12.03 -27.31 23.93
C PHE A 28 13.30 -26.50 24.20
N HIS A 29 13.20 -25.16 24.30
CA HIS A 29 14.31 -24.25 24.59
C HIS A 29 15.51 -24.36 23.62
N LEU A 30 15.25 -24.65 22.35
CA LEU A 30 16.26 -24.68 21.28
C LEU A 30 16.41 -23.30 20.65
N SER A 31 17.13 -22.40 21.33
CA SER A 31 17.23 -20.98 20.95
C SER A 31 17.76 -20.74 19.53
N GLU A 32 18.78 -21.49 19.10
CA GLU A 32 19.35 -21.34 17.75
C GLU A 32 18.33 -21.70 16.66
N LEU A 33 17.58 -22.80 16.83
CA LEU A 33 16.53 -23.20 15.91
C LEU A 33 15.36 -22.20 15.94
N ALA A 34 14.99 -21.71 17.12
CA ALA A 34 13.94 -20.71 17.26
C ALA A 34 14.31 -19.40 16.54
N ASN A 35 15.55 -18.94 16.68
CA ASN A 35 16.07 -17.77 15.99
C ASN A 35 16.12 -17.98 14.48
N ALA A 36 16.55 -19.15 14.01
CA ALA A 36 16.53 -19.49 12.59
C ALA A 36 15.10 -19.43 12.01
N CYS A 37 14.10 -19.94 12.75
CA CYS A 37 12.71 -19.88 12.32
C CYS A 37 12.15 -18.45 12.35
N ALA A 38 12.47 -17.65 13.38
CA ALA A 38 12.05 -16.25 13.48
C ALA A 38 12.71 -15.36 12.39
N ASN A 39 13.90 -15.73 11.92
CA ASN A 39 14.60 -15.04 10.83
C ASN A 39 14.19 -15.55 9.44
N PHE A 40 13.32 -16.56 9.35
CA PHE A 40 12.81 -17.04 8.08
C PHE A 40 12.07 -15.91 7.33
N PRO A 41 12.16 -15.85 5.98
CA PRO A 41 11.46 -14.81 5.21
C PRO A 41 9.95 -14.87 5.39
N ILE A 42 9.35 -13.80 5.92
CA ILE A 42 7.92 -13.74 6.26
C ILE A 42 7.03 -13.88 5.02
N SER A 43 7.46 -13.34 3.88
CA SER A 43 6.77 -13.46 2.59
C SER A 43 6.67 -14.89 2.07
N LYS A 44 7.47 -15.82 2.61
CA LYS A 44 7.43 -17.24 2.25
C LYS A 44 6.66 -18.09 3.26
N LEU A 45 6.13 -17.50 4.33
CA LEU A 45 5.35 -18.24 5.32
C LEU A 45 3.99 -18.60 4.74
N HIS A 46 3.55 -19.84 4.95
CA HIS A 46 2.23 -20.28 4.54
C HIS A 46 1.10 -19.51 5.26
N ASN A 47 1.30 -19.13 6.52
CA ASN A 47 0.29 -18.43 7.31
C ASN A 47 0.91 -17.38 8.25
N VAL A 48 0.99 -16.13 7.79
CA VAL A 48 1.53 -15.02 8.59
C VAL A 48 0.68 -14.69 9.82
N PHE A 49 -0.65 -14.90 9.78
CA PHE A 49 -1.53 -14.69 10.92
C PHE A 49 -1.17 -15.62 12.08
N LEU A 50 -0.92 -16.89 11.77
CA LEU A 50 -0.48 -17.88 12.74
C LEU A 50 0.93 -17.57 13.27
N ALA A 51 1.83 -17.12 12.40
CA ALA A 51 3.17 -16.69 12.81
C ALA A 51 3.11 -15.52 13.80
N PHE A 52 2.32 -14.49 13.51
CA PHE A 52 2.11 -13.36 14.41
C PHE A 52 1.52 -13.79 15.75
N HIS A 53 0.48 -14.63 15.74
CA HIS A 53 -0.15 -15.15 16.96
C HIS A 53 0.87 -15.84 17.86
N HIS A 54 1.68 -16.75 17.32
CA HIS A 54 2.70 -17.46 18.09
C HIS A 54 3.86 -16.56 18.51
N ALA A 55 4.31 -15.64 17.64
CA ALA A 55 5.35 -14.68 18.00
C ALA A 55 4.93 -13.84 19.22
N ARG A 56 3.67 -13.40 19.26
CA ARG A 56 3.10 -12.70 20.42
C ARG A 56 3.01 -13.60 21.65
N HIS A 57 2.55 -14.84 21.49
CA HIS A 57 2.43 -15.81 22.60
C HIS A 57 3.78 -16.12 23.27
N PHE A 58 4.86 -16.19 22.49
CA PHE A 58 6.22 -16.42 22.99
C PHE A 58 6.99 -15.11 23.28
N GLU A 59 6.33 -13.96 23.25
CA GLU A 59 6.91 -12.63 23.51
C GLU A 59 8.10 -12.25 22.60
N GLU A 60 8.14 -12.79 21.38
CA GLU A 60 9.14 -12.46 20.36
C GLU A 60 8.76 -11.16 19.63
N LYS A 61 9.03 -10.03 20.29
CA LYS A 61 8.59 -8.70 19.84
C LYS A 61 9.04 -8.35 18.42
N GLU A 62 10.31 -8.58 18.08
CA GLU A 62 10.86 -8.24 16.77
C GLU A 62 10.20 -9.07 15.65
N PHE A 63 10.01 -10.38 15.90
CA PHE A 63 9.36 -11.25 14.94
C PHE A 63 7.87 -10.90 14.79
N ALA A 64 7.18 -10.58 15.88
CA ALA A 64 5.80 -10.14 15.87
C ALA A 64 5.64 -8.82 15.08
N LEU A 65 6.52 -7.83 15.29
CA LEU A 65 6.50 -6.56 14.56
C LEU A 65 6.68 -6.78 13.06
N ARG A 66 7.69 -7.56 12.66
CA ARG A 66 7.92 -7.88 11.24
C ARG A 66 6.73 -8.61 10.61
N CYS A 67 6.06 -9.50 11.34
CA CYS A 67 4.84 -10.16 10.86
C CYS A 67 3.69 -9.16 10.68
N LEU A 68 3.53 -8.24 11.63
CA LEU A 68 2.49 -7.22 11.62
C LEU A 68 2.67 -6.23 10.47
N ASP A 69 3.91 -5.77 10.24
CA ASP A 69 4.25 -4.91 9.12
C ASP A 69 3.95 -5.60 7.78
N HIS A 70 4.27 -6.90 7.69
CA HIS A 70 3.93 -7.68 6.50
C HIS A 70 2.41 -7.80 6.30
N ILE A 71 1.64 -7.98 7.38
CA ILE A 71 0.17 -8.03 7.34
C ILE A 71 -0.40 -6.70 6.84
N ASP A 72 0.09 -5.58 7.38
CA ASP A 72 -0.39 -4.25 7.02
C ASP A 72 -0.09 -3.91 5.55
N GLN A 73 1.13 -4.20 5.08
CA GLN A 73 1.56 -3.92 3.70
C GLN A 73 0.92 -4.85 2.65
N ASN A 74 0.56 -6.09 3.04
CA ASN A 74 -0.01 -7.09 2.13
C ASN A 74 -1.49 -7.36 2.43
N ALA A 75 -2.16 -6.41 3.08
CA ALA A 75 -3.56 -6.54 3.51
C ALA A 75 -4.47 -7.01 2.37
N TYR A 76 -4.35 -6.42 1.18
CA TYR A 76 -5.18 -6.78 0.02
C TYR A 76 -5.12 -8.26 -0.37
N SER A 77 -3.92 -8.85 -0.41
CA SER A 77 -3.75 -10.27 -0.77
C SER A 77 -4.15 -11.18 0.39
N LEU A 78 -3.80 -10.80 1.62
CA LEU A 78 -4.10 -11.58 2.81
C LEU A 78 -5.60 -11.66 3.11
N LEU A 79 -6.35 -10.58 2.89
CA LEU A 79 -7.82 -10.56 3.02
C LEU A 79 -8.51 -11.57 2.08
N LYS A 80 -7.88 -11.90 0.95
CA LYS A 80 -8.38 -12.89 -0.01
C LYS A 80 -7.99 -14.33 0.34
N SER A 81 -6.99 -14.53 1.19
CA SER A 81 -6.48 -15.85 1.56
C SER A 81 -7.44 -16.65 2.47
N ASP A 82 -7.32 -17.97 2.44
CA ASP A 82 -8.01 -18.87 3.37
C ASP A 82 -7.45 -18.78 4.80
N ALA A 83 -6.21 -18.30 4.95
CA ALA A 83 -5.60 -18.07 6.25
C ALA A 83 -6.36 -17.02 7.06
N PHE A 84 -6.89 -15.99 6.38
CA PHE A 84 -7.73 -14.97 7.00
C PHE A 84 -9.03 -15.54 7.55
N LEU A 85 -9.64 -16.54 6.90
CA LEU A 85 -10.90 -17.15 7.35
C LEU A 85 -10.77 -17.93 8.67
N LYS A 86 -9.54 -18.26 9.06
CA LYS A 86 -9.23 -19.09 10.25
C LYS A 86 -8.91 -18.26 11.50
N ILE A 87 -8.90 -16.94 11.40
CA ILE A 87 -8.62 -16.07 12.56
C ILE A 87 -9.84 -15.97 13.49
N ASP A 88 -9.58 -15.77 14.79
CA ASP A 88 -10.62 -15.53 15.78
C ASP A 88 -11.19 -14.10 15.71
N THR A 89 -12.38 -13.91 16.28
CA THR A 89 -13.11 -12.62 16.24
C THR A 89 -12.35 -11.48 16.92
N ASN A 90 -11.61 -11.75 18.00
CA ASN A 90 -10.85 -10.71 18.69
C ASN A 90 -9.69 -10.26 17.82
N TYR A 91 -9.01 -11.21 17.17
CA TYR A 91 -7.91 -10.90 16.27
C TYR A 91 -8.39 -10.20 14.99
N LEU A 92 -9.55 -10.58 14.45
CA LEU A 92 -10.20 -9.82 13.38
C LEU A 92 -10.43 -8.36 13.79
N CYS A 93 -11.01 -8.14 14.97
CA CYS A 93 -11.26 -6.79 15.49
C CYS A 93 -9.96 -6.00 15.64
N GLU A 94 -8.89 -6.63 16.13
CA GLU A 94 -7.57 -6.00 16.28
C GLU A 94 -7.00 -5.57 14.93
N ILE A 95 -7.03 -6.43 13.91
CA ILE A 95 -6.53 -6.11 12.57
C ILE A 95 -7.34 -4.97 11.96
N LEU A 96 -8.67 -5.05 12.03
CA LEU A 96 -9.55 -4.04 11.43
C LEU A 96 -9.47 -2.69 12.13
N ALA A 97 -9.12 -2.63 13.41
CA ALA A 97 -8.94 -1.37 14.13
C ALA A 97 -7.69 -0.58 13.67
N ARG A 98 -6.72 -1.21 13.00
CA ARG A 98 -5.43 -0.60 12.66
C ARG A 98 -5.56 0.47 11.58
N ASP A 99 -4.99 1.64 11.82
CA ASP A 99 -4.92 2.70 10.81
C ASP A 99 -3.98 2.38 9.63
N HIS A 100 -2.99 1.50 9.80
CA HIS A 100 -1.97 1.22 8.78
C HIS A 100 -2.31 0.04 7.85
N PHE A 101 -3.50 -0.55 7.99
CA PHE A 101 -3.92 -1.70 7.20
C PHE A 101 -4.25 -1.29 5.76
N GLN A 102 -3.40 -1.67 4.80
CA GLN A 102 -3.42 -1.12 3.43
C GLN A 102 -4.42 -1.82 2.51
N ALA A 103 -5.70 -1.65 2.77
CA ALA A 103 -6.78 -2.13 1.91
C ALA A 103 -7.93 -1.13 1.82
N GLU A 104 -8.64 -1.11 0.69
CA GLU A 104 -9.86 -0.33 0.54
C GLU A 104 -10.96 -0.85 1.47
N GLU A 105 -11.77 0.06 2.01
CA GLU A 105 -12.84 -0.32 2.95
C GLU A 105 -13.87 -1.26 2.33
N ILE A 106 -14.11 -1.17 1.02
CA ILE A 106 -14.97 -2.15 0.32
C ILE A 106 -14.35 -3.56 0.28
N THR A 107 -13.03 -3.65 0.12
CA THR A 107 -12.32 -4.93 0.15
C THR A 107 -12.34 -5.53 1.56
N ILE A 108 -12.16 -4.67 2.58
CA ILE A 108 -12.27 -5.05 3.99
C ILE A 108 -13.67 -5.58 4.30
N TRP A 109 -14.72 -4.85 3.87
CA TRP A 109 -16.10 -5.26 4.03
C TRP A 109 -16.39 -6.65 3.41
N ASN A 110 -15.99 -6.85 2.16
CA ASN A 110 -16.21 -8.11 1.46
C ASN A 110 -15.47 -9.27 2.14
N ALA A 111 -14.25 -9.04 2.62
CA ALA A 111 -13.50 -10.04 3.37
C ALA A 111 -14.14 -10.35 4.73
N ALA A 112 -14.64 -9.34 5.44
CA ALA A 112 -15.35 -9.50 6.72
C ALA A 112 -16.66 -10.30 6.53
N LEU A 113 -17.44 -10.01 5.49
CA LEU A 113 -18.61 -10.80 5.12
C LEU A 113 -18.25 -12.27 4.86
N ARG A 114 -17.19 -12.50 4.09
CA ARG A 114 -16.72 -13.85 3.76
C ARG A 114 -16.24 -14.61 5.00
N TRP A 115 -15.56 -13.93 5.92
CA TRP A 115 -15.19 -14.48 7.22
C TRP A 115 -16.44 -14.82 8.04
N ALA A 116 -17.43 -13.94 8.10
CA ALA A 116 -18.67 -14.15 8.83
C ALA A 116 -19.48 -15.34 8.29
N ASP A 117 -19.53 -15.51 6.96
CA ASP A 117 -20.14 -16.66 6.31
C ASP A 117 -19.46 -17.96 6.72
N GLU A 118 -18.13 -17.98 6.76
CA GLU A 118 -17.37 -19.16 7.16
C GLU A 118 -17.60 -19.52 8.64
N GLN A 119 -17.62 -18.51 9.53
CA GLN A 119 -17.95 -18.74 10.94
C GLN A 119 -19.39 -19.25 11.12
N CYS A 120 -20.35 -18.75 10.34
CA CYS A 120 -21.72 -19.29 10.35
C CYS A 120 -21.75 -20.78 9.96
N ARG A 121 -21.04 -21.16 8.89
CA ARG A 121 -20.95 -22.56 8.45
C ARG A 121 -20.31 -23.46 9.49
N GLN A 122 -19.22 -23.03 10.12
CA GLN A 122 -18.55 -23.78 11.19
C GLN A 122 -19.47 -23.99 12.40
N MET A 123 -20.36 -23.04 12.68
CA MET A 123 -21.35 -23.13 13.74
C MET A 123 -22.66 -23.82 13.31
N GLY A 124 -22.74 -24.35 12.08
CA GLY A 124 -23.94 -25.00 11.54
C GLY A 124 -25.14 -24.06 11.37
N LYS A 125 -24.91 -22.76 11.24
CA LYS A 125 -25.94 -21.72 11.06
C LYS A 125 -26.06 -21.31 9.60
N GLU A 126 -27.25 -20.86 9.21
CA GLU A 126 -27.47 -20.23 7.91
C GLU A 126 -26.73 -18.88 7.83
N CYS A 127 -26.20 -18.56 6.65
CA CYS A 127 -25.55 -17.28 6.33
C CYS A 127 -26.57 -16.13 6.17
N SER A 128 -27.40 -15.89 7.18
CA SER A 128 -28.35 -14.77 7.23
C SER A 128 -27.67 -13.47 7.70
N GLY A 129 -28.25 -12.31 7.39
CA GLY A 129 -27.73 -11.00 7.82
C GLY A 129 -27.57 -10.89 9.35
N GLU A 130 -28.55 -11.39 10.10
CA GLU A 130 -28.53 -11.44 11.58
C GLU A 130 -27.40 -12.31 12.12
N ASN A 131 -27.21 -13.51 11.55
CA ASN A 131 -26.14 -14.42 11.96
C ASN A 131 -24.77 -13.84 11.62
N ARG A 132 -24.59 -13.26 10.43
CA ARG A 132 -23.36 -12.57 10.03
C ARG A 132 -23.02 -11.43 10.99
N ARG A 133 -24.01 -10.60 11.32
CA ARG A 133 -23.86 -9.50 12.28
C ARG A 133 -23.42 -10.04 13.65
N ALA A 134 -24.05 -11.12 14.12
CA ALA A 134 -23.69 -11.77 15.37
C ALA A 134 -22.27 -12.34 15.36
N MET A 135 -21.83 -12.93 14.25
CA MET A 135 -20.45 -13.44 14.11
C MET A 135 -19.42 -12.32 14.11
N LEU A 136 -19.68 -11.22 13.38
CA LEU A 136 -18.78 -10.07 13.30
C LEU A 136 -18.66 -9.34 14.64
N GLY A 137 -19.77 -9.19 15.36
CA GLY A 137 -19.81 -8.56 16.68
C GLY A 137 -19.08 -7.19 16.69
N PRO A 138 -18.12 -6.95 17.60
CA PRO A 138 -17.38 -5.70 17.69
C PRO A 138 -16.57 -5.34 16.43
N ALA A 139 -16.15 -6.34 15.64
CA ALA A 139 -15.32 -6.12 14.46
C ALA A 139 -16.07 -5.35 13.37
N LEU A 140 -17.42 -5.45 13.33
CA LEU A 140 -18.26 -4.68 12.40
C LEU A 140 -18.03 -3.17 12.53
N PHE A 141 -17.91 -2.67 13.76
CA PHE A 141 -17.75 -1.24 14.04
C PHE A 141 -16.35 -0.70 13.75
N GLN A 142 -15.39 -1.58 13.44
CA GLN A 142 -14.05 -1.19 12.99
C GLN A 142 -13.99 -0.92 11.47
N ILE A 143 -15.04 -1.28 10.73
CA ILE A 143 -15.17 -1.02 9.29
C ILE A 143 -15.66 0.41 9.08
N ARG A 144 -15.02 1.13 8.17
CA ARG A 144 -15.21 2.58 7.99
C ARG A 144 -16.16 2.84 6.83
N PHE A 145 -17.43 2.44 6.99
CA PHE A 145 -18.46 2.57 5.96
C PHE A 145 -18.58 3.97 5.33
N PRO A 146 -18.41 5.09 6.07
CA PRO A 146 -18.39 6.44 5.48
C PRO A 146 -17.33 6.68 4.39
N LEU A 147 -16.33 5.79 4.26
CA LEU A 147 -15.28 5.88 3.25
C LEU A 147 -15.53 4.95 2.05
N ILE A 148 -16.60 4.16 2.06
CA ILE A 148 -17.00 3.33 0.94
C ILE A 148 -17.78 4.20 -0.07
N GLN A 149 -17.56 3.94 -1.35
CA GLN A 149 -18.27 4.62 -2.44
C GLN A 149 -19.78 4.35 -2.38
N LEU A 150 -20.59 5.37 -2.67
CA LEU A 150 -22.05 5.32 -2.52
C LEU A 150 -22.68 4.22 -3.42
N GLU A 151 -22.07 3.94 -4.56
CA GLU A 151 -22.50 2.96 -5.56
C GLU A 151 -22.48 1.51 -5.04
N GLU A 152 -21.63 1.24 -4.05
CA GLU A 152 -21.46 -0.09 -3.44
C GLU A 152 -22.55 -0.43 -2.42
N PHE A 153 -23.21 0.58 -1.87
CA PHE A 153 -24.22 0.41 -0.82
C PHE A 153 -25.42 -0.43 -1.28
N PRO A 154 -26.13 -0.08 -2.37
CA PRO A 154 -27.29 -0.86 -2.81
C PRO A 154 -26.92 -2.23 -3.37
N ARG A 155 -25.69 -2.43 -3.85
CA ARG A 155 -25.26 -3.69 -4.48
C ARG A 155 -24.75 -4.72 -3.49
N ASN A 156 -23.97 -4.27 -2.51
CA ASN A 156 -23.22 -5.15 -1.61
C ASN A 156 -23.64 -4.99 -0.15
N ILE A 157 -23.68 -3.75 0.37
CA ILE A 157 -23.87 -3.52 1.81
C ILE A 157 -25.33 -3.72 2.23
N ALA A 158 -26.28 -3.07 1.55
CA ALA A 158 -27.71 -3.13 1.91
C ALA A 158 -28.29 -4.54 1.71
N VAL A 159 -27.90 -5.23 0.63
CA VAL A 159 -28.36 -6.59 0.32
C VAL A 159 -27.87 -7.61 1.35
N SER A 160 -26.74 -7.34 2.03
CA SER A 160 -26.20 -8.26 3.04
C SER A 160 -27.09 -8.46 4.26
N GLY A 161 -27.96 -7.48 4.57
CA GLY A 161 -28.81 -7.46 5.76
C GLY A 161 -28.06 -7.36 7.09
N VAL A 162 -26.76 -7.02 7.08
CA VAL A 162 -25.92 -6.98 8.30
C VAL A 162 -26.04 -5.65 9.05
N LEU A 163 -26.18 -4.53 8.32
CA LEU A 163 -26.40 -3.21 8.91
C LEU A 163 -27.88 -3.02 9.26
N THR A 164 -28.15 -2.35 10.38
CA THR A 164 -29.53 -1.94 10.69
C THR A 164 -29.96 -0.81 9.75
N ASN A 165 -31.28 -0.62 9.59
CA ASN A 165 -31.80 0.46 8.75
C ASN A 165 -31.34 1.85 9.25
N ASP A 166 -31.24 2.04 10.56
CA ASP A 166 -30.76 3.29 11.16
C ASP A 166 -29.27 3.53 10.88
N GLU A 167 -28.45 2.48 10.97
CA GLU A 167 -27.02 2.53 10.63
C GLU A 167 -26.81 2.84 9.14
N LEU A 168 -27.53 2.13 8.27
CA LEU A 168 -27.45 2.32 6.83
C LEU A 168 -27.88 3.74 6.45
N LEU A 169 -29.01 4.21 6.98
CA LEU A 169 -29.50 5.57 6.74
C LEU A 169 -28.51 6.62 7.25
N GLY A 170 -27.93 6.42 8.45
CA GLY A 170 -26.94 7.32 9.02
C GLY A 170 -25.70 7.47 8.13
N VAL A 171 -25.18 6.36 7.59
CA VAL A 171 -24.03 6.40 6.66
C VAL A 171 -24.41 7.05 5.33
N LEU A 172 -25.56 6.71 4.76
CA LEU A 172 -26.02 7.29 3.48
C LEU A 172 -26.24 8.81 3.58
N LEU A 173 -26.84 9.27 4.68
CA LEU A 173 -27.02 10.70 4.96
C LEU A 173 -25.68 11.42 5.09
N HIS A 174 -24.70 10.79 5.76
CA HIS A 174 -23.35 11.34 5.86
C HIS A 174 -22.66 11.48 4.48
N LEU A 175 -22.86 10.50 3.58
CA LEU A 175 -22.32 10.55 2.22
C LEU A 175 -23.05 11.57 1.33
N ALA A 176 -24.35 11.78 1.52
CA ALA A 176 -25.19 12.64 0.69
C ALA A 176 -25.11 14.13 1.04
N LEU A 177 -24.70 14.48 2.27
CA LEU A 177 -24.61 15.85 2.73
C LEU A 177 -23.16 16.34 2.67
N PRO A 178 -22.79 17.21 1.69
CA PRO A 178 -21.49 17.88 1.72
C PRO A 178 -21.48 18.85 2.91
N SER A 179 -20.82 18.45 4.00
CA SER A 179 -20.51 19.22 5.22
C SER A 179 -21.27 20.55 5.37
N VAL A 180 -22.40 20.52 6.08
CA VAL A 180 -22.82 21.70 6.85
C VAL A 180 -21.70 21.95 7.86
N ASP A 181 -21.17 23.17 7.88
CA ASP A 181 -20.03 23.67 8.66
C ASP A 181 -19.56 22.77 9.83
N CYS A 182 -18.26 22.50 9.89
CA CYS A 182 -17.55 21.75 10.94
C CYS A 182 -17.71 22.29 12.38
N SER A 183 -18.55 23.31 12.58
CA SER A 183 -18.93 23.92 13.85
C SER A 183 -20.21 23.31 14.45
N GLN A 184 -20.95 22.46 13.72
CA GLN A 184 -22.13 21.77 14.23
C GLN A 184 -21.85 20.28 14.48
N PRO A 185 -22.31 19.70 15.60
CA PRO A 185 -22.26 18.27 15.79
C PRO A 185 -23.02 17.57 14.64
N PRO A 186 -22.53 16.42 14.15
CA PRO A 186 -23.19 15.71 13.07
C PRO A 186 -24.66 15.48 13.44
N LEU A 187 -25.57 15.83 12.53
CA LEU A 187 -27.01 15.74 12.73
C LEU A 187 -27.48 14.34 13.12
N TYR A 188 -26.65 13.32 12.85
CA TYR A 188 -26.88 11.93 13.21
C TYR A 188 -25.60 11.34 13.82
N PRO A 189 -25.68 10.73 15.02
CA PRO A 189 -24.54 10.04 15.60
C PRO A 189 -24.17 8.83 14.74
N LEU A 190 -22.96 8.85 14.17
CA LEU A 190 -22.43 7.73 13.40
C LEU A 190 -21.96 6.63 14.36
N SER A 191 -22.40 5.40 14.09
CA SER A 191 -21.88 4.21 14.78
C SER A 191 -20.51 3.76 14.23
N PHE A 192 -20.06 4.38 13.13
CA PHE A 192 -18.84 4.02 12.41
C PHE A 192 -17.88 5.21 12.32
N THR A 193 -16.59 4.92 12.36
CA THR A 193 -15.56 5.95 12.18
C THR A 193 -15.50 6.42 10.73
N ALA A 194 -15.39 7.74 10.55
CA ALA A 194 -15.12 8.37 9.24
C ALA A 194 -13.63 8.72 9.06
N LYS A 195 -12.77 8.32 10.00
CA LYS A 195 -11.31 8.56 9.92
C LYS A 195 -10.70 7.70 8.83
N GLN A 196 -9.97 8.27 7.87
CA GLN A 196 -9.25 7.48 6.86
C GLN A 196 -8.11 6.64 7.45
N ARG A 197 -7.84 5.48 6.84
CA ARG A 197 -6.63 4.68 7.12
C ARG A 197 -5.40 5.42 6.58
N ASN A 198 -4.30 5.33 7.30
CA ASN A 198 -3.00 5.87 6.90
C ASN A 198 -2.37 4.93 5.87
N TYR A 199 -2.57 5.25 4.59
CA TYR A 199 -1.90 4.56 3.50
C TYR A 199 -0.48 5.12 3.36
N ASN A 200 0.53 4.29 3.60
CA ASN A 200 1.90 4.53 3.15
C ASN A 200 2.10 3.75 1.87
N VAL A 201 1.49 4.19 0.76
CA VAL A 201 1.75 3.54 -0.53
C VAL A 201 3.03 4.12 -1.08
N SER A 202 4.09 3.32 -1.05
CA SER A 202 5.34 3.63 -1.73
C SER A 202 5.48 2.78 -3.00
N GLY A 203 5.73 3.42 -4.14
CA GLY A 203 6.13 2.71 -5.36
C GLY A 203 7.34 3.39 -5.97
N THR A 204 8.18 2.60 -6.64
CA THR A 204 9.39 3.11 -7.28
C THR A 204 9.22 3.02 -8.79
N VAL A 205 9.39 4.15 -9.48
CA VAL A 205 9.41 4.22 -10.95
C VAL A 205 10.86 4.43 -11.37
N THR A 206 11.33 3.61 -12.31
CA THR A 206 12.70 3.69 -12.81
C THR A 206 12.71 3.98 -14.30
N LEU A 207 13.52 4.95 -14.72
CA LEU A 207 13.83 5.22 -16.12
C LEU A 207 15.33 5.00 -16.34
N LYS A 208 15.68 4.02 -17.18
CA LYS A 208 17.06 3.82 -17.66
C LYS A 208 17.22 4.52 -19.02
N ILE A 209 18.25 5.35 -19.15
CA ILE A 209 18.61 6.05 -20.39
C ILE A 209 19.99 5.56 -20.82
N ASP A 210 20.02 4.68 -21.82
CA ASP A 210 21.27 4.25 -22.47
C ASP A 210 21.66 5.27 -23.58
N ASN A 211 22.96 5.42 -23.84
CA ASN A 211 23.54 6.37 -24.81
C ASN A 211 23.13 7.84 -24.54
N LEU A 212 23.34 8.30 -23.31
CA LEU A 212 23.02 9.66 -22.88
C LEU A 212 23.69 10.73 -23.76
N SER A 213 24.91 10.47 -24.26
CA SER A 213 25.66 11.38 -25.13
C SER A 213 25.03 11.54 -26.52
N GLU A 214 24.40 10.50 -27.05
CA GLU A 214 23.64 10.53 -28.30
C GLU A 214 22.30 11.24 -28.10
N PHE A 215 21.62 10.94 -26.98
CA PHE A 215 20.36 11.56 -26.60
C PHE A 215 20.46 13.09 -26.46
N GLY A 216 21.59 13.61 -25.96
CA GLY A 216 21.81 15.07 -25.88
C GLY A 216 22.30 15.75 -27.15
N ARG A 217 22.60 14.99 -28.22
CA ARG A 217 22.98 15.55 -29.52
C ARG A 217 21.77 15.79 -30.42
N THR A 218 20.71 15.01 -30.29
CA THR A 218 19.50 15.12 -31.12
C THR A 218 18.81 16.48 -30.94
N THR A 219 18.45 17.12 -32.05
CA THR A 219 17.78 18.43 -32.11
C THR A 219 16.27 18.34 -32.02
N ASP A 220 15.74 17.12 -32.05
CA ASP A 220 14.31 16.86 -31.99
C ASP A 220 13.88 16.78 -30.53
N ASN A 221 12.71 17.35 -30.21
CA ASN A 221 12.02 17.27 -28.91
C ASN A 221 11.59 15.82 -28.58
N THR A 222 12.54 14.90 -28.60
CA THR A 222 12.32 13.48 -28.35
C THR A 222 12.25 13.27 -26.84
N GLU A 223 11.06 12.94 -26.37
CA GLU A 223 10.85 12.53 -24.98
C GLU A 223 11.16 11.04 -24.84
N ARG A 224 11.96 10.67 -23.84
CA ARG A 224 12.10 9.28 -23.42
C ARG A 224 11.21 9.03 -22.22
N HIS A 225 10.42 7.97 -22.23
CA HIS A 225 9.49 7.61 -21.17
C HIS A 225 9.88 6.30 -20.50
N SER A 226 9.62 6.17 -19.20
CA SER A 226 9.66 4.88 -18.51
C SER A 226 8.43 4.06 -18.85
N ASN A 227 8.52 2.75 -18.59
CA ASN A 227 7.33 1.93 -18.46
C ASN A 227 6.42 2.50 -17.36
N SER A 228 5.11 2.36 -17.54
CA SER A 228 4.14 2.73 -16.51
C SER A 228 4.17 1.75 -15.35
N VAL A 229 4.27 2.27 -14.13
CA VAL A 229 4.08 1.49 -12.91
C VAL A 229 2.73 1.88 -12.30
N LEU A 230 1.85 0.90 -12.09
CA LEU A 230 0.56 1.12 -11.45
C LEU A 230 0.76 1.24 -9.93
N ILE A 231 0.40 2.39 -9.38
CA ILE A 231 0.38 2.65 -7.94
C ILE A 231 -1.03 3.12 -7.58
N ARG A 232 -1.78 2.29 -6.83
CA ARG A 232 -3.24 2.44 -6.57
C ARG A 232 -4.07 2.47 -7.87
N GLU A 233 -3.80 1.57 -8.82
CA GLU A 233 -4.45 1.55 -10.15
C GLU A 233 -4.21 2.83 -10.98
N ILE A 234 -3.33 3.72 -10.52
CA ILE A 234 -2.94 4.93 -11.27
C ILE A 234 -1.58 4.67 -11.93
N PRO A 235 -1.46 4.80 -13.26
CA PRO A 235 -0.20 4.62 -13.97
C PRO A 235 0.73 5.82 -13.79
N TRP A 236 1.92 5.57 -13.25
CA TRP A 236 3.00 6.54 -13.10
C TRP A 236 4.10 6.30 -14.12
N LYS A 237 4.61 7.37 -14.74
CA LYS A 237 5.71 7.33 -15.72
C LYS A 237 6.68 8.47 -15.47
N ILE A 238 7.98 8.23 -15.64
CA ILE A 238 9.00 9.29 -15.71
C ILE A 238 9.26 9.58 -17.18
N SER A 239 9.42 10.84 -17.57
CA SER A 239 10.00 11.19 -18.86
C SER A 239 11.19 12.13 -18.73
N ALA A 240 12.06 12.09 -19.73
CA ALA A 240 13.18 13.00 -19.90
C ALA A 240 13.07 13.67 -21.26
N SER A 241 13.22 14.99 -21.31
CA SER A 241 13.19 15.79 -22.54
C SER A 241 14.35 16.77 -22.56
N PHE A 242 14.85 17.11 -23.75
CA PHE A 242 15.78 18.23 -23.88
C PHE A 242 15.02 19.52 -24.15
N ASP A 243 15.37 20.56 -23.40
CA ASP A 243 14.96 21.92 -23.72
C ASP A 243 16.16 22.72 -24.25
N THR A 244 15.93 23.39 -25.37
CA THR A 244 16.88 24.32 -26.00
C THR A 244 16.45 25.78 -25.80
N SER A 245 15.40 26.03 -25.02
CA SER A 245 14.82 27.35 -24.81
C SER A 245 15.57 28.18 -23.75
N ASP A 246 16.73 28.68 -24.14
CA ASP A 246 17.19 29.98 -23.62
C ASP A 246 17.72 30.84 -24.78
N THR A 247 16.80 31.31 -25.64
CA THR A 247 17.09 32.26 -26.72
C THR A 247 17.08 33.72 -26.25
N SER A 248 17.25 33.97 -24.95
CA SER A 248 17.16 35.33 -24.40
C SER A 248 18.42 36.20 -24.59
N CYS A 249 19.53 35.66 -25.12
CA CYS A 249 20.79 36.41 -25.29
C CYS A 249 21.54 36.05 -26.59
N PRO A 250 21.70 36.97 -27.57
CA PRO A 250 22.30 36.67 -28.88
C PRO A 250 23.82 36.35 -28.89
N HIS A 251 24.51 36.40 -27.74
CA HIS A 251 25.97 36.34 -27.69
C HIS A 251 26.57 35.30 -26.73
N HIS A 252 25.80 34.30 -26.28
CA HIS A 252 26.35 33.16 -25.54
C HIS A 252 25.97 31.81 -26.15
N ARG A 253 26.91 30.85 -26.11
CA ARG A 253 26.75 29.45 -26.56
C ARG A 253 25.42 28.89 -26.04
N VAL A 254 24.59 28.36 -26.95
CA VAL A 254 23.33 27.67 -26.65
C VAL A 254 23.58 26.65 -25.55
N ARG A 255 23.02 26.88 -24.36
CA ARG A 255 23.10 25.94 -23.24
C ARG A 255 21.97 24.93 -23.40
N ARG A 256 22.30 23.63 -23.36
CA ARG A 256 21.33 22.53 -23.45
C ARG A 256 21.03 22.01 -22.05
N PHE A 257 19.74 21.91 -21.73
CA PHE A 257 19.24 21.38 -20.46
C PHE A 257 18.48 20.09 -20.67
N VAL A 258 18.57 19.18 -19.70
CA VAL A 258 17.71 17.99 -19.62
C VAL A 258 16.65 18.24 -18.56
N ASP A 259 15.40 18.25 -18.97
CA ASP A 259 14.27 18.35 -18.06
C ASP A 259 13.68 16.97 -17.80
N PHE A 260 13.30 16.72 -16.56
CA PHE A 260 12.67 15.48 -16.14
C PHE A 260 11.24 15.75 -15.68
N TRP A 261 10.34 14.86 -16.07
CA TRP A 261 8.92 14.95 -15.79
C TRP A 261 8.45 13.68 -15.11
N LEU A 262 7.59 13.81 -14.10
CA LEU A 262 6.85 12.70 -13.53
C LEU A 262 5.38 12.88 -13.88
N HIS A 263 4.83 11.89 -14.60
CA HIS A 263 3.45 11.86 -15.08
C HIS A 263 2.64 10.84 -14.30
N CYS A 264 1.36 11.14 -14.18
CA CYS A 264 0.34 10.34 -13.52
C CYS A 264 -0.89 10.40 -14.42
N ASP A 265 -1.14 9.35 -15.22
CA ASP A 265 -2.30 9.33 -16.15
C ASP A 265 -3.55 8.96 -15.34
N VAL A 266 -4.21 9.95 -14.74
CA VAL A 266 -5.59 9.77 -14.26
C VAL A 266 -6.51 10.00 -15.45
N GLU A 267 -7.25 8.98 -15.89
CA GLU A 267 -8.23 9.13 -16.98
C GLU A 267 -9.13 10.34 -16.74
N GLU A 268 -9.19 11.25 -17.71
CA GLU A 268 -9.98 12.48 -17.71
C GLU A 268 -11.49 12.20 -17.66
N LYS A 269 -12.04 11.84 -16.51
CA LYS A 269 -13.50 11.81 -16.31
C LYS A 269 -14.08 12.91 -15.41
N ASN A 270 -13.25 13.74 -14.79
CA ASN A 270 -13.76 14.83 -13.95
C ASN A 270 -13.06 16.18 -14.21
N LYS A 271 -13.48 16.87 -15.29
CA LYS A 271 -13.41 18.34 -15.32
C LYS A 271 -14.33 18.87 -14.21
N GLY A 272 -13.78 19.16 -13.03
CA GLY A 272 -14.54 19.90 -12.02
C GLY A 272 -14.16 19.80 -10.56
N LYS A 273 -13.25 18.90 -10.14
CA LYS A 273 -12.83 18.84 -8.72
C LYS A 273 -11.37 19.28 -8.57
N LYS A 274 -11.17 20.29 -7.72
CA LYS A 274 -9.85 20.70 -7.23
C LYS A 274 -9.33 19.58 -6.33
N ASP A 275 -8.40 18.78 -6.82
CA ASP A 275 -7.74 17.78 -5.99
C ASP A 275 -6.66 18.43 -5.14
N TYR A 276 -6.86 18.31 -3.84
CA TYR A 276 -5.94 18.63 -2.78
C TYR A 276 -4.95 17.48 -2.66
N THR A 277 -3.72 17.66 -3.15
CA THR A 277 -2.60 16.78 -2.78
C THR A 277 -1.36 17.66 -2.58
N LEU A 278 -1.26 18.21 -1.37
CA LEU A 278 -0.19 19.12 -0.96
C LEU A 278 0.76 18.43 0.04
N GLN A 279 2.01 18.32 -0.39
CA GLN A 279 3.28 18.40 0.38
C GLN A 279 3.60 17.37 1.49
N LYS A 280 4.66 16.57 1.28
CA LYS A 280 6.06 16.88 1.67
C LYS A 280 7.02 15.77 1.20
N MET A 281 8.08 16.13 0.48
CA MET A 281 9.32 15.35 0.38
C MET A 281 10.50 16.31 0.58
N HIS A 282 11.34 16.02 1.57
CA HIS A 282 12.61 16.71 1.79
C HIS A 282 13.73 15.79 1.31
N ASN A 283 14.34 16.18 0.19
CA ASN A 283 15.78 16.24 -0.09
C ASN A 283 15.95 16.35 -1.61
N ILE A 284 16.66 17.41 -2.04
CA ILE A 284 17.05 17.78 -3.42
C ILE A 284 15.97 18.49 -4.28
N PHE A 285 14.73 18.67 -3.83
CA PHE A 285 13.66 19.15 -4.72
C PHE A 285 12.88 20.34 -4.16
N HIS A 286 13.09 21.54 -4.72
CA HIS A 286 12.28 22.73 -4.44
C HIS A 286 10.94 22.66 -5.18
N THR A 287 9.85 22.92 -4.45
CA THR A 287 8.46 22.77 -4.88
C THR A 287 7.87 24.06 -5.45
N SER A 288 7.12 23.97 -6.55
CA SER A 288 6.04 24.91 -6.91
C SER A 288 4.93 24.17 -7.66
N SER A 289 3.69 24.64 -7.47
CA SER A 289 2.41 24.03 -7.81
C SER A 289 2.15 23.94 -9.31
N ASP A 290 1.95 22.74 -9.84
CA ASP A 290 0.94 22.45 -10.87
C ASP A 290 0.85 20.94 -11.11
N ARG A 291 -0.22 20.49 -11.79
CA ARG A 291 -0.50 19.06 -12.12
C ARG A 291 0.60 18.36 -12.95
N LYS A 292 1.66 19.08 -13.29
CA LYS A 292 2.95 18.59 -13.80
C LYS A 292 4.04 19.19 -12.91
N LYS A 293 4.86 18.37 -12.26
CA LYS A 293 6.06 18.87 -11.59
C LYS A 293 7.16 19.07 -12.65
N ILE A 294 7.52 20.33 -12.89
CA ILE A 294 8.62 20.72 -13.78
C ILE A 294 9.91 20.75 -12.96
N PHE A 295 10.94 20.02 -13.38
CA PHE A 295 12.30 20.20 -12.89
C PHE A 295 13.12 20.87 -13.99
N ARG A 296 13.52 22.13 -13.80
CA ARG A 296 14.45 22.80 -14.72
C ARG A 296 15.88 22.29 -14.51
N GLY A 297 16.45 21.78 -15.61
CA GLY A 297 17.57 20.85 -15.67
C GLY A 297 18.93 21.26 -15.11
N LEU A 298 19.68 20.22 -14.72
CA LEU A 298 21.14 20.23 -14.63
C LEU A 298 21.74 20.45 -16.03
N MET A 299 22.91 21.10 -16.10
CA MET A 299 23.61 21.27 -17.36
C MET A 299 24.01 19.90 -17.92
N PHE A 300 23.79 19.65 -19.21
CA PHE A 300 24.09 18.35 -19.85
C PHE A 300 25.51 17.82 -19.56
N MET A 301 26.50 18.72 -19.49
CA MET A 301 27.90 18.38 -19.18
C MET A 301 28.11 17.93 -17.72
N GLU A 302 27.35 18.49 -16.78
CA GLU A 302 27.36 18.07 -15.37
C GLU A 302 26.66 16.72 -15.21
N LEU A 303 25.61 16.50 -16.00
CA LEU A 303 24.80 15.28 -15.99
C LEU A 303 25.60 14.05 -16.50
N ILE A 304 26.38 14.22 -17.56
CA ILE A 304 27.33 13.19 -18.03
C ILE A 304 28.40 12.90 -16.97
N GLN A 305 28.94 13.92 -16.31
CA GLN A 305 29.95 13.71 -15.25
C GLN A 305 29.38 12.97 -14.02
N VAL A 306 28.10 13.20 -13.70
CA VAL A 306 27.39 12.52 -12.62
C VAL A 306 27.06 11.08 -13.01
N ALA A 307 26.55 10.84 -14.22
CA ALA A 307 26.28 9.52 -14.76
C ALA A 307 27.55 8.64 -14.77
N ASN A 308 28.66 9.19 -15.28
CA ASN A 308 29.96 8.50 -15.32
C ASN A 308 30.56 8.20 -13.93
N LYS A 309 30.11 8.88 -12.87
CA LYS A 309 30.52 8.63 -11.48
C LYS A 309 29.66 7.59 -10.76
N LEU A 310 28.43 7.38 -11.21
CA LEU A 310 27.42 6.58 -10.49
C LEU A 310 27.30 5.14 -11.01
N ASP A 311 27.31 4.92 -12.33
CA ASP A 311 26.88 3.63 -12.91
C ASP A 311 28.02 2.72 -13.41
N ASN A 312 29.31 3.11 -13.36
CA ASN A 312 30.48 2.38 -13.90
C ASN A 312 30.40 1.96 -15.40
N GLU A 313 29.22 2.03 -16.03
CA GLU A 313 28.97 1.95 -17.46
C GLU A 313 29.10 3.36 -18.06
N GLU A 314 30.05 3.55 -18.97
CA GLU A 314 30.18 4.82 -19.69
C GLU A 314 28.87 5.11 -20.43
N ASP A 315 28.30 6.29 -20.21
CA ASP A 315 27.16 6.85 -20.97
C ASP A 315 25.74 6.34 -20.65
N THR A 316 25.53 5.76 -19.46
CA THR A 316 24.20 5.31 -18.98
C THR A 316 23.73 6.12 -17.77
N LEU A 317 22.44 6.49 -17.74
CA LEU A 317 21.82 7.18 -16.61
C LEU A 317 20.58 6.42 -16.11
N THR A 318 20.58 6.04 -14.85
CA THR A 318 19.41 5.48 -14.17
C THR A 318 18.74 6.52 -13.27
N LEU A 319 17.49 6.87 -13.58
CA LEU A 319 16.65 7.73 -12.75
C LEU A 319 15.69 6.87 -11.93
N VAL A 320 15.66 7.10 -10.63
CA VAL A 320 14.77 6.40 -9.71
C VAL A 320 13.90 7.44 -9.01
N ALA A 321 12.58 7.33 -9.12
CA ALA A 321 11.63 8.14 -8.38
C ALA A 321 10.88 7.26 -7.38
N ASP A 322 11.13 7.51 -6.09
CA ASP A 322 10.33 6.93 -5.02
C ASP A 322 9.09 7.79 -4.80
N ILE A 323 7.94 7.23 -5.15
CA ILE A 323 6.63 7.87 -4.99
C ILE A 323 6.06 7.38 -3.67
N LYS A 324 5.93 8.28 -2.70
CA LYS A 324 5.17 8.04 -1.47
C LYS A 324 3.86 8.81 -1.54
N ILE A 325 2.76 8.08 -1.60
CA ILE A 325 1.41 8.62 -1.48
C ILE A 325 1.01 8.47 -0.02
N THR A 326 1.02 9.59 0.69
CA THR A 326 0.39 9.76 2.00
C THR A 326 -0.94 10.46 1.78
N ASN A 327 -1.98 10.07 2.52
CA ASN A 327 -3.25 10.80 2.50
C ASN A 327 -3.12 12.23 3.05
#